data_AF-A0A8B6XSQ1-F1
#
_entry.id   AF-A0A8B6XSQ1-F1
#
_cell.length_a   1.000
_cell.length_b   1.000
_cell.length_c   1.000
_cell.angle_alpha   90.00
_cell.angle_beta   90.00
_cell.angle_gamma   90.00
#
_symmetry.space_group_name_H-M   'P 1'
#
loop_
_entity.id
_entity.type
_entity.pdbx_description
1 polymer ?
#
loop_
_entity_poly.entity_id
_entity_poly.type
_entity_poly.pdbx_seq_one_letter_code
_entity_poly.pdbx_strand_id
1 'polypeptide(L)'
;MKTLNKKRAAPLDNIEAYGEFNNINTLSMVHFSTSNILNAWTGKESLDVDDPEMFKLIQKEKKRQTEGLELIASENFCSKAALQALGSCLNNKYSEGYPGARYYGGNDVIDDIERLVQQRALKAFHLDSEKWGVNVQVYS
;
A
#
# COMPACT_ATOMS: atom_id res chain seq x y z
N MET A 1 -2.08 30.77 22.11
CA MET A 1 -3.37 30.04 22.18
C MET A 1 -4.22 30.39 20.96
N LYS A 2 -4.29 29.51 19.97
CA LYS A 2 -5.30 29.53 18.91
C LYS A 2 -5.92 28.14 18.88
N THR A 3 -7.21 28.06 19.17
CA THR A 3 -8.03 26.86 19.22
C THR A 3 -8.16 26.22 17.84
N LEU A 4 -7.72 24.97 17.71
CA LEU A 4 -7.98 24.13 16.54
C LEU A 4 -9.45 23.66 16.56
N ASN A 5 -10.20 24.03 15.52
CA ASN A 5 -11.54 23.52 15.28
C ASN A 5 -11.47 22.01 14.98
N LYS A 6 -11.96 21.18 15.91
CA LYS A 6 -12.25 19.76 15.67
C LYS A 6 -13.33 19.66 14.59
N LYS A 7 -12.95 19.30 13.36
CA LYS A 7 -13.92 18.79 12.38
C LYS A 7 -14.39 17.42 12.88
N ARG A 8 -15.62 17.38 13.40
CA ARG A 8 -16.35 16.13 13.68
C ARG A 8 -16.53 15.38 12.36
N ALA A 9 -16.22 14.08 12.36
CA ALA A 9 -16.68 13.17 11.32
C ALA A 9 -18.21 13.15 11.33
N ALA A 10 -18.83 13.22 10.15
CA ALA A 10 -20.28 13.10 9.98
C ALA A 10 -20.73 11.65 10.23
N PRO A 11 -21.96 11.41 10.74
CA PRO A 11 -22.49 10.06 10.90
C PRO A 11 -22.79 9.44 9.54
N LEU A 12 -22.42 8.17 9.37
CA LEU A 12 -22.82 7.33 8.23
C LEU A 12 -24.23 6.77 8.47
N ASP A 13 -25.25 7.61 8.36
CA ASP A 13 -26.65 7.18 8.29
C ASP A 13 -27.31 7.91 7.13
N ASN A 14 -27.36 7.26 5.96
CA ASN A 14 -28.34 7.47 4.87
C ASN A 14 -27.95 6.57 3.67
N ILE A 15 -28.37 5.31 3.71
CA ILE A 15 -28.51 4.46 2.51
C ILE A 15 -30.00 4.19 2.36
N GLU A 16 -30.71 5.13 1.74
CA GLU A 16 -32.04 4.90 1.18
C GLU A 16 -32.05 5.48 -0.24
N ALA A 17 -31.67 4.66 -1.21
CA ALA A 17 -32.01 4.84 -2.61
C ALA A 17 -31.81 3.52 -3.38
N TYR A 18 -32.51 2.46 -2.97
CA TYR A 18 -32.77 1.31 -3.84
C TYR A 18 -34.26 1.33 -4.18
N GLY A 19 -34.56 1.84 -5.37
CA GLY A 19 -35.89 1.73 -5.98
C GLY A 19 -36.18 0.28 -6.33
N GLU A 20 -37.30 -0.23 -5.84
CA GLU A 20 -37.95 -1.44 -6.30
C GLU A 20 -38.30 -1.33 -7.79
N PHE A 21 -38.25 -2.45 -8.53
CA PHE A 21 -39.41 -2.94 -9.29
C PHE A 21 -39.13 -4.37 -9.76
N ASN A 22 -39.74 -5.30 -9.03
CA ASN A 22 -40.06 -6.64 -9.51
C ASN A 22 -40.94 -6.52 -10.76
N ASN A 23 -40.50 -7.06 -11.90
CA ASN A 23 -41.41 -7.46 -12.96
C ASN A 23 -40.86 -8.64 -13.75
N ILE A 24 -41.26 -9.83 -13.32
CA ILE A 24 -41.05 -11.10 -14.03
C ILE A 24 -42.21 -11.31 -15.01
N ASN A 25 -41.84 -11.43 -16.29
CA ASN A 25 -42.52 -12.10 -17.43
C ASN A 25 -42.75 -11.17 -18.63
N THR A 26 -41.87 -11.29 -19.64
CA THR A 26 -42.26 -11.63 -21.03
C THR A 26 -41.03 -11.81 -21.94
N LEU A 27 -41.01 -12.95 -22.64
CA LEU A 27 -40.54 -13.14 -24.02
C LEU A 27 -39.06 -12.89 -24.38
N SER A 28 -38.27 -13.96 -24.34
CA SER A 28 -37.67 -14.63 -25.51
C SER A 28 -36.43 -15.40 -25.06
N MET A 29 -36.31 -16.65 -25.51
CA MET A 29 -35.11 -17.47 -25.30
C MET A 29 -33.94 -16.84 -26.06
N VAL A 30 -33.24 -15.91 -25.43
CA VAL A 30 -31.86 -15.62 -25.77
C VAL A 30 -31.05 -16.49 -24.83
N HIS A 31 -30.45 -17.56 -25.38
CA HIS A 31 -29.47 -18.38 -24.68
C HIS A 31 -28.23 -17.50 -24.47
N PHE A 32 -28.28 -16.61 -23.48
CA PHE A 32 -27.14 -15.79 -23.10
C PHE A 32 -26.15 -16.74 -22.43
N SER A 33 -25.06 -17.05 -23.13
CA SER A 33 -23.98 -17.83 -22.55
C SER A 33 -23.52 -17.13 -21.27
N THR A 34 -23.77 -17.75 -20.12
CA THR A 34 -23.32 -17.29 -18.80
C THR A 34 -21.79 -17.26 -18.69
N SER A 35 -21.06 -17.68 -19.73
CA SER A 35 -19.60 -17.64 -19.80
C SER A 35 -18.99 -16.23 -19.77
N ASN A 36 -19.79 -15.17 -19.94
CA ASN A 36 -19.31 -13.78 -19.91
C ASN A 36 -19.74 -12.99 -18.67
N ILE A 37 -20.23 -13.65 -17.61
CA ILE A 37 -20.36 -13.02 -16.30
C ILE A 37 -18.98 -12.93 -15.66
N LEU A 38 -18.28 -11.84 -16.01
CA LEU A 38 -17.35 -11.07 -15.17
C LEU A 38 -16.17 -11.86 -14.54
N ASN A 39 -14.99 -11.79 -15.17
CA ASN A 39 -13.77 -11.66 -14.38
C ASN A 39 -13.83 -10.29 -13.69
N ALA A 40 -14.54 -10.21 -12.56
CA ALA A 40 -14.64 -8.99 -11.77
C ALA A 40 -13.25 -8.65 -11.21
N TRP A 41 -12.82 -7.39 -11.32
CA TRP A 41 -11.55 -6.93 -10.77
C TRP A 41 -11.53 -7.12 -9.25
N THR A 42 -10.55 -7.88 -8.75
CA THR A 42 -10.42 -8.19 -7.32
C THR A 42 -9.26 -7.46 -6.64
N GLY A 43 -8.33 -6.90 -7.41
CA GLY A 43 -7.09 -6.32 -6.90
C GLY A 43 -6.14 -7.37 -6.31
N LYS A 44 -6.28 -8.63 -6.74
CA LYS A 44 -5.48 -9.78 -6.28
C LYS A 44 -4.85 -10.55 -7.44
N GLU A 45 -5.15 -10.15 -8.66
CA GLU A 45 -4.55 -10.64 -9.88
C GLU A 45 -3.03 -10.43 -9.82
N SER A 46 -2.26 -11.38 -10.35
CA SER A 46 -0.82 -11.19 -10.48
C SER A 46 -0.52 -10.22 -11.62
N LEU A 47 0.58 -9.48 -11.51
CA LEU A 47 0.93 -8.43 -12.46
C LEU A 47 1.07 -8.96 -13.90
N ASP A 48 1.52 -10.20 -14.10
CA ASP A 48 1.62 -10.83 -15.42
C ASP A 48 0.26 -11.08 -16.10
N VAL A 49 -0.81 -11.19 -15.31
CA VAL A 49 -2.18 -11.34 -15.80
C VAL A 49 -2.85 -9.99 -15.99
N ASP A 50 -2.69 -9.08 -15.00
CA ASP A 50 -3.35 -7.77 -14.99
C ASP A 50 -2.69 -6.79 -15.98
N ASP A 51 -1.35 -6.76 -16.02
CA ASP A 51 -0.53 -5.92 -16.90
C ASP A 51 0.69 -6.69 -17.47
N PRO A 52 0.47 -7.52 -18.51
CA PRO A 52 1.55 -8.31 -19.13
C PRO A 52 2.63 -7.45 -19.78
N GLU A 53 2.31 -6.22 -20.21
CA GLU A 53 3.28 -5.32 -20.83
C GLU A 53 4.28 -4.82 -19.78
N MET A 54 3.79 -4.34 -18.64
CA MET A 54 4.63 -3.94 -17.51
C MET A 54 5.44 -5.11 -16.97
N PHE A 55 4.83 -6.28 -16.79
CA PHE A 55 5.55 -7.47 -16.34
C PHE A 55 6.72 -7.82 -17.25
N LYS A 56 6.54 -7.73 -18.58
CA LYS A 56 7.60 -7.98 -19.56
C LYS A 56 8.75 -6.98 -19.43
N LEU A 57 8.48 -5.71 -19.17
CA LEU A 57 9.51 -4.70 -18.94
C LEU A 57 10.30 -4.99 -17.65
N ILE A 58 9.62 -5.38 -16.56
CA ILE A 58 10.27 -5.77 -15.30
C ILE A 58 11.18 -6.99 -15.50
N GLN A 59 10.73 -8.01 -16.25
CA GLN A 59 11.58 -9.17 -16.54
C GLN A 59 12.80 -8.80 -17.39
N LYS A 60 12.65 -7.87 -18.34
CA LYS A 60 13.77 -7.36 -19.15
C LYS A 60 14.80 -6.65 -18.27
N GLU A 61 14.37 -5.81 -17.33
CA GLU A 61 15.28 -5.12 -16.41
C GLU A 61 15.94 -6.09 -15.43
N LYS A 62 15.17 -7.04 -14.87
CA LYS A 62 15.73 -8.11 -14.03
C LYS A 62 16.84 -8.87 -14.78
N LYS A 63 16.61 -9.23 -16.04
CA LYS A 63 17.60 -9.90 -16.88
C LYS A 63 18.85 -9.04 -17.06
N ARG A 64 18.68 -7.75 -17.38
CA ARG A 64 19.79 -6.78 -17.52
C ARG A 64 20.64 -6.75 -16.26
N GLN A 65 20.02 -6.61 -15.08
CA GLN A 65 20.72 -6.59 -13.78
C GLN A 65 21.45 -7.91 -13.47
N THR A 66 20.89 -9.06 -13.86
CA THR A 66 21.50 -10.36 -13.58
C THR A 66 22.63 -10.74 -14.53
N GLU A 67 22.62 -10.20 -15.76
CA GLU A 67 23.64 -10.49 -16.78
C GLU A 67 24.72 -9.39 -16.87
N GLY A 68 24.43 -8.19 -16.34
CA GLY A 68 25.34 -7.05 -16.30
C GLY A 68 26.32 -7.11 -15.13
N LEU A 69 27.52 -6.53 -15.35
CA LEU A 69 28.42 -6.18 -14.26
C LEU A 69 28.13 -4.75 -13.82
N GLU A 70 27.42 -4.61 -12.71
CA GLU A 70 27.05 -3.30 -12.16
C GLU A 70 28.22 -2.69 -11.37
N LEU A 71 28.80 -1.62 -11.91
CA LEU A 71 29.97 -0.93 -11.36
C LEU A 71 29.66 0.50 -10.88
N ILE A 72 28.38 0.88 -10.88
CA ILE A 72 27.95 2.20 -10.38
C ILE A 72 28.03 2.16 -8.86
N ALA A 73 28.94 2.97 -8.28
CA ALA A 73 29.32 2.89 -6.86
C ALA A 73 28.17 3.09 -5.86
N SER A 74 27.09 3.77 -6.25
CA SER A 74 25.93 4.02 -5.41
C SER A 74 24.82 2.98 -5.53
N GLU A 75 24.88 2.10 -6.51
CA GLU A 75 23.86 1.07 -6.72
C GLU A 75 24.15 -0.19 -5.91
N ASN A 76 23.09 -0.89 -5.54
CA ASN A 76 23.18 -2.14 -4.79
C ASN A 76 21.94 -3.02 -5.04
N PHE A 77 22.04 -4.30 -4.75
CA PHE A 77 20.92 -5.24 -4.86
C PHE A 77 20.19 -5.36 -3.53
N CYS A 78 18.95 -4.90 -3.50
CA CYS A 78 18.11 -4.97 -2.30
C CYS A 78 17.76 -6.43 -1.95
N SER A 79 17.79 -6.77 -0.66
CA SER A 79 17.42 -8.11 -0.21
C SER A 79 15.93 -8.42 -0.49
N LYS A 80 15.61 -9.69 -0.75
CA LYS A 80 14.23 -10.14 -0.94
C LYS A 80 13.33 -9.77 0.25
N ALA A 81 13.84 -9.88 1.47
CA ALA A 81 13.10 -9.55 2.68
C ALA A 81 12.70 -8.05 2.75
N ALA A 82 13.61 -7.16 2.36
CA ALA A 82 13.32 -5.73 2.29
C ALA A 82 12.29 -5.40 1.19
N LEU A 83 12.40 -6.04 0.01
CA LEU A 83 11.41 -5.89 -1.07
C LEU A 83 10.02 -6.42 -0.69
N GLN A 84 9.94 -7.48 0.12
CA GLN A 84 8.65 -7.99 0.64
C GLN A 84 7.97 -6.98 1.57
N ALA A 85 8.73 -6.27 2.41
CA ALA A 85 8.18 -5.20 3.24
C ALA A 85 7.71 -4.00 2.38
N LEU A 86 8.49 -3.64 1.34
CA LEU A 86 8.15 -2.55 0.42
C LEU A 86 6.83 -2.79 -0.33
N GLY A 87 6.60 -4.01 -0.80
CA GLY A 87 5.37 -4.41 -1.51
C GLY A 87 4.24 -4.90 -0.59
N SER A 88 4.23 -4.52 0.69
CA SER A 88 3.24 -5.00 1.67
C SER A 88 2.02 -4.07 1.81
N CYS A 89 1.06 -4.48 2.66
CA CYS A 89 -0.13 -3.67 2.96
C CYS A 89 0.18 -2.35 3.69
N LEU A 90 1.41 -2.11 4.13
CA LEU A 90 1.83 -0.84 4.74
C LEU A 90 1.59 0.35 3.80
N ASN A 91 1.68 0.15 2.48
CA ASN A 91 1.36 1.15 1.47
C ASN A 91 -0.06 1.72 1.59
N ASN A 92 -0.99 0.96 2.15
CA ASN A 92 -2.40 1.37 2.25
C ASN A 92 -2.66 2.30 3.43
N LYS A 93 -1.65 2.53 4.31
CA LYS A 93 -1.86 3.24 5.56
C LYS A 93 -1.35 4.67 5.52
N TYR A 94 -2.25 5.61 5.81
CA TYR A 94 -1.93 7.01 6.03
C TYR A 94 -1.65 7.27 7.51
N SER A 95 -0.45 7.77 7.83
CA SER A 95 0.06 7.89 9.21
C SER A 95 0.72 9.24 9.50
N GLU A 96 0.10 10.33 9.03
CA GLU A 96 0.60 11.70 9.26
C GLU A 96 0.83 11.99 10.76
N GLY A 97 1.95 12.65 11.06
CA GLY A 97 2.43 12.91 12.41
C GLY A 97 3.56 11.97 12.83
N TYR A 98 3.75 11.81 14.13
CA TYR A 98 4.80 10.97 14.72
C TYR A 98 4.18 9.93 15.67
N PRO A 99 4.90 8.87 16.05
CA PRO A 99 4.41 7.89 17.01
C PRO A 99 3.89 8.53 18.30
N GLY A 100 2.67 8.17 18.72
CA GLY A 100 1.98 8.78 19.86
C GLY A 100 1.37 10.17 19.62
N ALA A 101 1.58 10.77 18.44
CA ALA A 101 1.08 12.09 18.06
C ALA A 101 0.61 12.10 16.59
N ARG A 102 -0.24 11.13 16.23
CA ARG A 102 -0.83 11.00 14.89
C ARG A 102 -2.06 11.87 14.74
N TYR A 103 -2.29 12.39 13.54
CA TYR A 103 -3.50 13.16 13.22
C TYR A 103 -4.74 12.26 13.02
N TYR A 104 -4.54 10.99 12.69
CA TYR A 104 -5.59 10.01 12.39
C TYR A 104 -5.44 8.73 13.22
N GLY A 105 -6.54 7.99 13.38
CA GLY A 105 -6.57 6.73 14.14
C GLY A 105 -6.02 5.51 13.39
N GLY A 106 -5.93 4.38 14.11
CA GLY A 106 -5.53 3.08 13.55
C GLY A 106 -4.06 2.99 13.15
N ASN A 107 -3.17 3.62 13.94
CA ASN A 107 -1.73 3.70 13.68
C ASN A 107 -0.89 2.86 14.66
N ASP A 108 -1.51 2.05 15.53
CA ASP A 108 -0.79 1.35 16.60
C ASP A 108 0.36 0.50 16.07
N VAL A 109 0.11 -0.29 15.02
CA VAL A 109 1.13 -1.12 14.35
C VAL A 109 2.15 -0.27 13.59
N ILE A 110 1.73 0.87 12.99
CA ILE A 110 2.65 1.77 12.29
C ILE A 110 3.61 2.46 13.27
N ASP A 111 3.11 2.82 14.45
CA ASP A 111 3.91 3.39 15.53
C ASP A 111 4.96 2.40 16.04
N ASP A 112 4.59 1.13 16.21
CA ASP A 112 5.53 0.06 16.57
C ASP A 112 6.61 -0.13 15.49
N ILE A 113 6.23 -0.13 14.21
CA ILE A 113 7.17 -0.22 13.09
C ILE A 113 8.13 0.97 13.08
N GLU A 114 7.61 2.20 13.18
CA GLU A 114 8.44 3.40 13.12
C GLU A 114 9.42 3.46 14.30
N ARG A 115 8.98 3.14 15.53
CA ARG A 115 9.86 3.04 16.70
C ARG A 115 10.91 1.95 16.52
N LEU A 116 10.55 0.79 15.98
CA LEU A 116 11.49 -0.29 15.72
C LEU A 116 12.57 0.13 14.72
N VAL A 117 12.20 0.84 13.65
CA VAL A 117 13.14 1.33 12.64
C VAL A 117 14.06 2.41 13.25
N GLN A 118 13.51 3.35 14.03
CA GLN A 118 14.32 4.36 14.73
C GLN A 118 15.35 3.70 15.66
N GLN A 119 14.93 2.73 16.47
CA GLN A 119 15.83 1.99 17.36
C GLN A 119 16.93 1.23 16.58
N ARG A 120 16.55 0.56 15.49
CA ARG A 120 17.51 -0.16 14.64
C ARG A 120 18.49 0.78 13.95
N ALA A 121 18.05 1.95 13.51
CA ALA A 121 18.91 2.97 12.90
C ALA A 121 19.96 3.45 13.90
N LEU A 122 19.55 3.89 15.10
CA LEU A 122 20.51 4.31 16.14
C LEU A 122 21.49 3.19 16.48
N LYS A 123 21.00 1.94 16.62
CA LYS A 123 21.85 0.78 16.89
C LYS A 123 22.86 0.52 15.77
N ALA A 124 22.46 0.61 14.51
CA ALA A 124 23.33 0.35 13.36
C ALA A 124 24.51 1.34 13.30
N PHE A 125 24.29 2.58 13.75
CA PHE A 125 25.32 3.63 13.82
C PHE A 125 25.99 3.76 15.20
N HIS A 126 25.71 2.84 16.13
CA HIS A 126 26.28 2.84 17.49
C HIS A 126 26.00 4.14 18.27
N LEU A 127 24.80 4.70 18.09
CA LEU A 127 24.39 5.95 18.72
C LEU A 127 23.63 5.69 20.03
N ASP A 128 23.95 6.48 21.05
CA ASP A 128 23.25 6.53 22.33
C ASP A 128 21.91 7.25 22.17
N SER A 129 20.80 6.58 22.51
CA SER A 129 19.45 7.13 22.37
C SER A 129 19.16 8.32 23.28
N GLU A 130 19.93 8.50 24.36
CA GLU A 130 19.80 9.68 25.21
C GLU A 130 20.44 10.93 24.59
N LYS A 131 21.31 10.75 23.58
CA LYS A 131 22.05 11.82 22.92
C LYS A 131 21.59 12.08 21.49
N TRP A 132 21.06 11.06 20.83
CA TRP A 132 20.69 11.11 19.42
C TRP A 132 19.25 10.66 19.20
N GLY A 133 18.51 11.49 18.47
CA GLY A 133 17.25 11.10 17.83
C GLY A 133 17.47 10.84 16.34
N VAL A 134 16.51 10.18 15.71
CA VAL A 134 16.51 9.95 14.26
C VAL A 134 15.11 10.12 13.70
N ASN A 135 15.01 10.80 12.56
CA ASN A 135 13.79 10.84 11.75
C ASN A 135 13.96 9.86 10.58
N VAL A 136 13.01 8.95 10.42
CA VAL A 136 13.03 7.87 9.41
C VAL A 136 11.92 8.03 8.36
N GLN A 137 11.32 9.23 8.26
CA GLN A 137 10.21 9.54 7.35
C GLN A 137 10.66 10.20 6.03
N VAL A 138 11.95 10.54 5.89
CA VAL A 138 12.48 11.16 4.67
C VAL A 138 12.34 10.19 3.48
N TYR A 139 11.80 10.67 2.36
CA TYR A 139 11.48 9.81 1.21
C TYR A 139 12.73 9.30 0.46
N SER A 140 13.75 10.15 0.27
CA SER A 140 15.06 9.79 -0.27
C SER A 140 16.09 10.90 -0.05
#